data_AF-A0A9W6PEE4-F1
#
_entry.id   AF-A0A9W6PEE4-F1
#
_cell.length_a   1.000
_cell.length_b   1.000
_cell.length_c   1.000
_cell.angle_alpha   90.00
_cell.angle_beta   90.00
_cell.angle_gamma   90.00
#
_symmetry.space_group_name_H-M   'P 1'
#
loop_
_entity.id
_entity.type
_entity.pdbx_description
1 polymer ?
#
loop_
_entity_poly.entity_id
_entity_poly.type
_entity_poly.pdbx_seq_one_letter_code
_entity_poly.pdbx_strand_id
1 'polypeptide(L)'
;MSDIVHDYDSVDRAAAHLEQMHTKLSSKKRKLGDGHARAKAAGRGDRLGEVVSRAASTALQSVEGAIDKLAEHASQASKGLRKTNQNHREHDERLGQELQRLTARGSTPGSPGGPGGSDRGRPKYYIHDDGRVQEIKNGKLHDLDPKDKSGIHDLVDPKTGKAKGPSKDKMGKDYNASEDPSKPNEKVTSNKISAPTELSSAVEEARRAEKNYGGKNYASLHYQDTKNDHDFILVGRSSNLRSHSERSIGKPLLDGKEGNVQALYTERAPCQATANCERWLERHFTSKNSDLAVSHGVEYDSGLPQKDRDWAHKAYLAQLKQDHAAGDYGGTMGSHDFDAQGQQNKAAAEAAAEAKAKQEADGERPPKRARKGK
;
A
#
# COMPACT_ATOMS: atom_id res chain seq x y z
N MET A 1 -16.37 29.01 3.14
CA MET A 1 -15.86 27.65 2.94
C MET A 1 -15.48 27.57 1.47
N SER A 2 -14.19 27.44 1.16
CA SER A 2 -13.77 27.18 -0.23
C SER A 2 -14.07 25.71 -0.51
N ASP A 3 -15.04 25.45 -1.38
CA ASP A 3 -15.25 24.10 -1.90
C ASP A 3 -13.95 23.66 -2.58
N ILE A 4 -13.32 22.64 -2.03
CA ILE A 4 -12.16 22.00 -2.66
C ILE A 4 -12.73 21.13 -3.77
N VAL A 5 -13.02 21.75 -4.91
CA VAL A 5 -13.35 21.04 -6.15
C VAL A 5 -12.03 20.54 -6.72
N HIS A 6 -11.93 19.23 -6.99
CA HIS A 6 -10.76 18.66 -7.64
C HIS A 6 -10.63 19.28 -9.05
N ASP A 7 -9.56 20.02 -9.31
CA ASP A 7 -9.31 20.63 -10.63
C ASP A 7 -8.75 19.58 -11.59
N TYR A 8 -9.64 18.74 -12.10
CA TYR A 8 -9.34 17.68 -13.06
C TYR A 8 -8.58 18.21 -14.29
N ASP A 9 -8.88 19.42 -14.71
CA ASP A 9 -8.23 20.05 -15.87
C ASP A 9 -6.77 20.41 -15.55
N SER A 10 -6.45 20.78 -14.31
CA SER A 10 -5.07 21.02 -13.87
C SER A 10 -4.24 19.75 -13.90
N VAL A 11 -4.81 18.62 -13.45
CA VAL A 11 -4.15 17.31 -13.49
C VAL A 11 -3.94 16.85 -14.94
N ASP A 12 -4.94 17.02 -15.81
CA ASP A 12 -4.82 16.72 -17.25
C ASP A 12 -3.78 17.61 -17.94
N ARG A 13 -3.72 18.91 -17.61
CA ARG A 13 -2.68 19.83 -18.09
C ARG A 13 -1.28 19.42 -17.63
N ALA A 14 -1.12 19.00 -16.38
CA ALA A 14 0.15 18.51 -15.86
C ALA A 14 0.60 17.22 -16.56
N ALA A 15 -0.33 16.27 -16.77
CA ALA A 15 -0.06 15.05 -17.51
C ALA A 15 0.34 15.33 -18.98
N ALA A 16 -0.34 16.28 -19.64
CA ALA A 16 0.00 16.71 -20.99
C ALA A 16 1.39 17.38 -21.06
N HIS A 17 1.75 18.18 -20.05
CA HIS A 17 3.08 18.79 -19.98
C HIS A 17 4.19 17.74 -19.85
N LEU A 18 3.96 16.67 -19.06
CA LEU A 18 4.87 15.53 -18.96
C LEU A 18 5.01 14.77 -20.29
N GLU A 19 3.94 14.59 -21.06
CA GLU A 19 4.02 14.01 -22.41
C GLU A 19 4.79 14.89 -23.39
N GLN A 20 4.62 16.20 -23.31
CA GLN A 20 5.40 17.14 -24.12
C GLN A 20 6.88 17.06 -23.75
N MET A 21 7.22 16.92 -22.46
CA MET A 21 8.60 16.70 -22.02
C MET A 21 9.15 15.37 -22.53
N HIS A 22 8.38 14.28 -22.43
CA HIS A 22 8.74 12.98 -23.00
C HIS A 22 9.04 13.09 -24.51
N THR A 23 8.16 13.74 -25.28
CA THR A 23 8.33 13.93 -26.73
C THR A 23 9.57 14.76 -27.05
N LYS A 24 9.81 15.84 -26.29
CA LYS A 24 11.01 16.68 -26.44
C LYS A 24 12.29 15.89 -26.12
N LEU A 25 12.30 15.12 -25.04
CA LEU A 25 13.44 14.28 -24.64
C LEU A 25 13.74 13.21 -25.69
N SER A 26 12.72 12.51 -26.18
CA SER A 26 12.83 11.52 -27.26
C SER A 26 13.34 12.14 -28.58
N SER A 27 12.93 13.37 -28.90
CA SER A 27 13.46 14.09 -30.07
C SER A 27 14.94 14.48 -29.91
N LYS A 28 15.34 14.90 -28.69
CA LYS A 28 16.73 15.23 -28.37
C LYS A 28 17.62 14.00 -28.40
N LYS A 29 17.11 12.85 -27.93
CA LYS A 29 17.77 11.54 -28.05
C LYS A 29 18.09 11.23 -29.51
N ARG A 30 17.11 11.36 -30.42
CA ARG A 30 17.33 11.08 -31.85
C ARG A 30 18.46 11.94 -32.43
N LYS A 31 18.47 13.24 -32.12
CA LYS A 31 19.54 14.16 -32.57
C LYS A 31 20.91 13.82 -31.97
N LEU A 32 20.95 13.37 -30.71
CA LEU A 32 22.17 12.90 -30.06
C LEU A 32 22.70 11.62 -30.70
N GLY A 33 21.82 10.66 -31.02
CA GLY A 33 22.17 9.44 -31.74
C GLY A 33 22.74 9.72 -33.13
N ASP A 34 22.17 10.69 -33.86
CA ASP A 34 22.71 11.13 -35.15
C ASP A 34 24.12 11.76 -34.99
N GLY A 35 24.35 12.52 -33.92
CA GLY A 35 25.65 13.09 -33.57
C GLY A 35 26.68 12.02 -33.17
N HIS A 36 26.26 11.02 -32.40
CA HIS A 36 27.07 9.87 -32.00
C HIS A 36 27.50 9.05 -33.23
N ALA A 37 26.60 8.79 -34.17
CA ALA A 37 26.91 8.12 -35.43
C ALA A 37 27.96 8.89 -36.26
N ARG A 38 27.86 10.23 -36.31
CA ARG A 38 28.84 11.09 -37.01
C ARG A 38 30.20 11.13 -36.32
N ALA A 39 30.24 11.23 -34.99
CA ALA A 39 31.48 11.23 -34.22
C ALA A 39 32.25 9.90 -34.36
N LYS A 40 31.53 8.78 -34.47
CA LYS A 40 32.09 7.45 -34.75
C LYS A 40 32.64 7.34 -36.18
N ALA A 41 32.03 8.01 -37.14
CA ALA A 41 32.49 8.03 -38.54
C ALA A 41 33.73 8.92 -38.73
N ALA A 42 33.82 10.05 -38.03
CA ALA A 42 34.90 11.04 -38.17
C ALA A 42 36.25 10.60 -37.58
N GLY A 43 36.28 9.61 -36.69
CA GLY A 43 37.50 9.12 -36.03
C GLY A 43 38.30 8.08 -36.82
N ARG A 44 37.91 7.73 -38.04
CA ARG A 44 38.62 6.72 -38.86
C ARG A 44 39.83 7.35 -39.57
N GLY A 45 41.04 7.00 -39.15
CA GLY A 45 42.27 7.27 -39.92
C GLY A 45 43.52 7.66 -39.12
N ASP A 46 43.40 8.02 -37.84
CA ASP A 46 44.52 8.39 -36.94
C ASP A 46 44.24 7.91 -35.50
N ARG A 47 45.28 7.36 -34.83
CA ARG A 47 45.24 6.89 -33.43
C ARG A 47 44.79 7.97 -32.44
N LEU A 48 45.15 9.23 -32.63
CA LEU A 48 44.69 10.35 -31.78
C LEU A 48 43.19 10.60 -32.00
N GLY A 49 42.73 10.56 -33.25
CA GLY A 49 41.32 10.66 -33.62
C GLY A 49 40.46 9.52 -33.05
N GLU A 50 41.00 8.29 -33.01
CA GLU A 50 40.30 7.15 -32.42
C GLU A 50 40.10 7.27 -30.91
N VAL A 51 41.11 7.74 -30.16
CA VAL A 51 41.03 7.91 -28.70
C VAL A 51 40.01 8.99 -28.35
N VAL A 52 40.05 10.13 -29.05
CA VAL A 52 39.08 11.22 -28.86
C VAL A 52 37.67 10.78 -29.24
N SER A 53 37.52 10.04 -30.35
CA SER A 53 36.22 9.51 -30.79
C SER A 53 35.62 8.50 -29.80
N ARG A 54 36.43 7.63 -29.18
CA ARG A 54 35.96 6.71 -28.13
C ARG A 54 35.50 7.44 -26.88
N ALA A 55 36.28 8.41 -26.39
CA ALA A 55 35.91 9.21 -25.23
C ALA A 55 34.59 9.99 -25.45
N ALA A 56 34.45 10.60 -26.63
CA ALA A 56 33.20 11.28 -27.03
C ALA A 56 32.02 10.29 -27.14
N SER A 57 32.23 9.10 -27.68
CA SER A 57 31.19 8.07 -27.81
C SER A 57 30.71 7.57 -26.44
N THR A 58 31.62 7.32 -25.49
CA THR A 58 31.26 6.90 -24.13
C THR A 58 30.49 7.99 -23.37
N ALA A 59 30.88 9.26 -23.53
CA ALA A 59 30.15 10.39 -22.95
C ALA A 59 28.74 10.52 -23.54
N LEU A 60 28.61 10.44 -24.87
CA LEU A 60 27.31 10.50 -25.56
C LEU A 60 26.39 9.35 -25.18
N GLN A 61 26.91 8.12 -25.06
CA GLN A 61 26.14 6.94 -24.64
C GLN A 61 25.62 7.07 -23.19
N SER A 62 26.41 7.69 -22.31
CA SER A 62 25.99 7.95 -20.92
C SER A 62 24.86 8.98 -20.85
N VAL A 63 24.93 10.01 -21.69
CA VAL A 63 23.88 11.04 -21.82
C VAL A 63 22.62 10.44 -22.46
N GLU A 64 22.74 9.59 -23.47
CA GLU A 64 21.63 8.85 -24.08
C GLU A 64 20.88 8.01 -23.04
N GLY A 65 21.60 7.25 -22.20
CA GLY A 65 20.99 6.44 -21.14
C GLY A 65 20.28 7.27 -20.06
N ALA A 66 20.80 8.45 -19.71
CA ALA A 66 20.14 9.36 -18.78
C ALA A 66 18.85 9.97 -19.37
N ILE A 67 18.87 10.34 -20.65
CA ILE A 67 17.69 10.84 -21.36
C ILE A 67 16.61 9.76 -21.47
N ASP A 68 17.00 8.50 -21.69
CA ASP A 68 16.06 7.37 -21.73
C ASP A 68 15.31 7.19 -20.40
N LYS A 69 16.04 7.19 -19.29
CA LYS A 69 15.42 7.09 -17.96
C LYS A 69 14.46 8.26 -17.69
N LEU A 70 14.86 9.49 -18.03
CA LEU A 70 14.01 10.67 -17.84
C LEU A 70 12.75 10.63 -18.72
N ALA A 71 12.89 10.17 -19.97
CA ALA A 71 11.76 9.99 -20.88
C ALA A 71 10.78 8.94 -20.33
N GLU A 72 11.29 7.81 -19.87
CA GLU A 72 10.49 6.75 -19.26
C GLU A 72 9.75 7.24 -18.00
N HIS A 73 10.43 7.94 -17.09
CA HIS A 73 9.80 8.52 -15.90
C HIS A 73 8.71 9.54 -16.25
N ALA A 74 8.95 10.43 -17.22
CA ALA A 74 7.95 11.39 -17.66
C ALA A 74 6.70 10.70 -18.24
N SER A 75 6.89 9.62 -19.00
CA SER A 75 5.81 8.81 -19.56
C SER A 75 5.01 8.08 -18.47
N GLN A 76 5.69 7.43 -17.53
CA GLN A 76 5.05 6.73 -16.41
C GLN A 76 4.30 7.69 -15.50
N ALA A 77 4.88 8.84 -15.15
CA ALA A 77 4.22 9.86 -14.34
C ALA A 77 2.96 10.42 -15.03
N SER A 78 3.02 10.68 -16.35
CA SER A 78 1.84 11.12 -17.10
C SER A 78 0.72 10.09 -17.10
N LYS A 79 1.05 8.81 -17.35
CA LYS A 79 0.08 7.70 -17.28
C LYS A 79 -0.53 7.55 -15.89
N GLY A 80 0.29 7.66 -14.84
CA GLY A 80 -0.13 7.62 -13.45
C GLY A 80 -1.13 8.72 -13.13
N LEU A 81 -0.80 9.97 -13.47
CA LEU A 81 -1.68 11.13 -13.25
C LEU A 81 -3.02 10.97 -13.97
N ARG A 82 -3.02 10.53 -15.25
CA ARG A 82 -4.26 10.29 -15.98
C ARG A 82 -5.12 9.21 -15.34
N LYS A 83 -4.51 8.10 -14.90
CA LYS A 83 -5.22 7.01 -14.23
C LYS A 83 -5.84 7.48 -12.92
N THR A 84 -5.10 8.23 -12.10
CA THR A 84 -5.63 8.83 -10.87
C THR A 84 -6.76 9.81 -11.17
N ASN A 85 -6.59 10.68 -12.17
CA ASN A 85 -7.62 11.64 -12.58
C ASN A 85 -8.90 10.93 -13.04
N GLN A 86 -8.76 9.84 -13.81
CA GLN A 86 -9.86 9.00 -14.25
C GLN A 86 -10.55 8.31 -13.07
N ASN A 87 -9.79 7.69 -12.15
CA ASN A 87 -10.34 7.04 -10.97
C ASN A 87 -11.14 8.03 -10.10
N HIS A 88 -10.65 9.26 -9.92
CA HIS A 88 -11.39 10.30 -9.19
C HIS A 88 -12.65 10.74 -9.95
N ARG A 89 -12.61 10.86 -11.29
CA ARG A 89 -13.82 11.16 -12.07
C ARG A 89 -14.87 10.06 -11.91
N GLU A 90 -14.47 8.80 -12.07
CA GLU A 90 -15.36 7.65 -11.93
C GLU A 90 -15.93 7.52 -10.50
N HIS A 91 -15.11 7.83 -9.49
CA HIS A 91 -15.52 7.85 -8.09
C HIS A 91 -16.53 8.98 -7.82
N ASP A 92 -16.26 10.20 -8.27
CA ASP A 92 -17.15 11.35 -8.08
C ASP A 92 -18.44 11.20 -8.88
N GLU A 93 -18.39 10.59 -10.07
CA GLU A 93 -19.59 10.18 -10.81
C GLU A 93 -20.42 9.16 -10.05
N ARG A 94 -19.78 8.16 -9.42
CA ARG A 94 -20.47 7.18 -8.59
C ARG A 94 -21.13 7.82 -7.37
N LEU A 95 -20.40 8.69 -6.66
CA LEU A 95 -20.94 9.48 -5.56
C LEU A 95 -22.09 10.38 -6.02
N GLY A 96 -21.95 11.03 -7.18
CA GLY A 96 -23.01 11.85 -7.78
C GLY A 96 -24.26 11.03 -8.10
N GLN A 97 -24.11 9.84 -8.66
CA GLN A 97 -25.22 8.92 -8.92
C GLN A 97 -25.87 8.43 -7.62
N GLU A 98 -25.08 8.16 -6.59
CA GLU A 98 -25.59 7.77 -5.27
C GLU A 98 -26.36 8.92 -4.60
N LEU A 99 -25.82 10.14 -4.65
CA LEU A 99 -26.49 11.35 -4.17
C LEU A 99 -27.78 11.64 -4.95
N GLN A 100 -27.77 11.45 -6.27
CA GLN A 100 -28.96 11.54 -7.12
C GLN A 100 -30.01 10.48 -6.78
N ARG A 101 -29.58 9.24 -6.48
CA ARG A 101 -30.50 8.19 -6.01
C ARG A 101 -31.12 8.53 -4.66
N LEU A 102 -30.35 9.12 -3.75
CA LEU A 102 -30.83 9.56 -2.43
C LEU A 102 -31.81 10.75 -2.55
N THR A 103 -31.52 11.71 -3.43
CA THR A 103 -32.39 12.88 -3.67
C THR A 103 -33.65 12.55 -4.48
N ALA A 104 -33.57 11.68 -5.49
CA ALA A 104 -34.73 11.23 -6.27
C ALA A 104 -35.73 10.38 -5.47
N ARG A 105 -35.31 9.78 -4.35
CA ARG A 105 -36.19 9.06 -3.41
C ARG A 105 -36.93 9.98 -2.43
N GLY A 106 -36.87 11.30 -2.59
CA GLY A 106 -37.58 12.24 -1.71
C GLY A 106 -37.08 12.20 -0.27
N SER A 107 -35.87 11.71 -0.04
CA SER A 107 -35.24 11.72 1.27
C SER A 107 -34.60 13.08 1.48
N THR A 108 -35.24 13.93 2.27
CA THR A 108 -34.59 15.07 2.95
C THR A 108 -33.24 14.60 3.52
N PRO A 109 -32.16 15.41 3.48
CA PRO A 109 -30.91 15.07 4.13
C PRO A 109 -31.19 14.88 5.63
N GLY A 110 -31.21 13.62 6.08
CA GLY A 110 -31.59 13.25 7.44
C GLY A 110 -32.94 12.55 7.58
N SER A 111 -33.11 11.40 6.95
CA SER A 111 -33.76 10.23 7.58
C SER A 111 -33.73 9.03 6.63
N PRO A 112 -33.14 7.90 7.03
CA PRO A 112 -33.19 6.68 6.26
C PRO A 112 -34.43 5.87 6.68
N GLY A 113 -35.36 5.71 5.74
CA GLY A 113 -36.61 5.01 5.98
C GLY A 113 -36.91 3.97 4.91
N GLY A 114 -36.27 2.81 5.02
CA GLY A 114 -36.84 1.53 4.62
C GLY A 114 -37.01 0.69 5.89
N PRO A 115 -38.09 -0.10 6.05
CA PRO A 115 -38.43 -0.71 7.32
C PRO A 115 -37.43 -1.82 7.67
N GLY A 116 -36.47 -1.50 8.54
CA GLY A 116 -35.63 -2.50 9.22
C GLY A 116 -34.11 -2.31 9.23
N GLY A 117 -33.53 -1.28 8.60
CA GLY A 117 -32.06 -1.15 8.55
C GLY A 117 -31.59 0.30 8.65
N SER A 118 -30.91 0.64 9.74
CA SER A 118 -30.26 1.94 9.88
C SER A 118 -29.15 2.12 8.84
N ASP A 119 -29.19 3.24 8.14
CA ASP A 119 -28.17 3.79 7.24
C ASP A 119 -26.91 4.26 8.00
N ARG A 120 -26.41 3.40 8.89
CA ARG A 120 -25.08 3.52 9.47
C ARG A 120 -24.26 2.46 8.75
N GLY A 121 -23.22 2.88 8.02
CA GLY A 121 -22.18 1.95 7.60
C GLY A 121 -21.76 1.07 8.78
N ARG A 122 -21.40 -0.19 8.49
CA ARG A 122 -21.02 -1.18 9.49
C ARG A 122 -20.07 -0.60 10.53
N PRO A 123 -20.33 -0.76 11.85
CA PRO A 123 -19.43 -0.26 12.88
C PRO A 123 -18.02 -0.81 12.72
N LYS A 124 -17.02 0.03 12.95
CA LYS A 124 -15.61 -0.31 12.80
C LYS A 124 -14.93 -0.14 14.15
N TYR A 125 -14.09 -1.08 14.53
CA TYR A 125 -13.37 -1.05 15.79
C TYR A 125 -11.88 -1.21 15.56
N TYR A 126 -11.08 -0.57 16.39
CA TYR A 126 -9.64 -0.74 16.42
C TYR A 126 -9.22 -1.43 17.70
N ILE A 127 -8.37 -2.46 17.57
CA ILE A 127 -7.71 -3.12 18.69
C ILE A 127 -6.27 -2.61 18.84
N HIS A 128 -6.01 -2.00 19.99
CA HIS A 128 -4.71 -1.48 20.39
C HIS A 128 -3.72 -2.60 20.74
N ASP A 129 -2.44 -2.26 20.81
CA ASP A 129 -1.36 -3.20 21.18
C ASP A 129 -1.55 -3.80 22.58
N ASP A 130 -2.13 -3.05 23.51
CA ASP A 130 -2.40 -3.49 24.88
C ASP A 130 -3.71 -4.29 25.00
N GLY A 131 -4.41 -4.48 23.88
CA GLY A 131 -5.68 -5.17 23.76
C GLY A 131 -6.91 -4.29 23.92
N ARG A 132 -6.77 -3.00 24.28
CA ARG A 132 -7.94 -2.09 24.40
C ARG A 132 -8.66 -1.99 23.05
N VAL A 133 -9.99 -1.91 23.08
CA VAL A 133 -10.81 -1.79 21.87
C VAL A 133 -11.54 -0.45 21.88
N GLN A 134 -11.54 0.24 20.73
CA GLN A 134 -12.21 1.52 20.52
C GLN A 134 -12.98 1.54 19.21
N GLU A 135 -14.08 2.28 19.14
CA GLU A 135 -14.81 2.54 17.90
C GLU A 135 -14.02 3.52 17.03
N ILE A 136 -13.92 3.22 15.74
CA ILE A 136 -13.39 4.13 14.72
C ILE A 136 -14.60 4.89 14.14
N LYS A 137 -14.65 6.20 14.35
CA LYS A 137 -15.75 7.04 13.87
C LYS A 137 -15.24 8.40 13.42
N ASN A 138 -15.49 8.73 12.16
CA ASN A 138 -15.07 9.97 11.51
C ASN A 138 -13.55 10.19 11.62
N GLY A 139 -12.77 9.13 11.41
CA GLY A 139 -11.30 9.21 11.50
C GLY A 139 -10.76 9.50 12.90
N LYS A 140 -11.53 9.21 13.95
CA LYS A 140 -11.13 9.33 15.35
C LYS A 140 -11.47 8.05 16.11
N LEU A 141 -10.74 7.80 17.19
CA LEU A 141 -11.03 6.70 18.11
C LEU A 141 -11.91 7.19 19.26
N HIS A 142 -12.95 6.42 19.56
CA HIS A 142 -13.90 6.67 20.65
C HIS A 142 -14.00 5.44 21.52
N ASP A 143 -14.33 5.63 22.79
CA ASP A 143 -14.62 4.50 23.67
C ASP A 143 -15.89 3.78 23.21
N LEU A 144 -15.95 2.47 23.49
CA LEU A 144 -17.11 1.66 23.09
C LEU A 144 -18.38 2.18 23.76
N ASP A 145 -19.43 2.38 22.97
CA ASP A 145 -20.76 2.67 23.50
C ASP A 145 -21.25 1.45 24.29
N PRO A 146 -21.59 1.57 25.59
CA PRO A 146 -22.15 0.47 26.37
C PRO A 146 -23.46 -0.10 25.79
N LYS A 147 -24.14 0.64 24.92
CA LYS A 147 -25.39 0.25 24.24
C LYS A 147 -25.17 -0.30 22.83
N ASP A 148 -23.91 -0.44 22.42
CA ASP A 148 -23.54 -1.01 21.12
C ASP A 148 -24.08 -2.44 20.98
N LYS A 149 -24.75 -2.71 19.87
CA LYS A 149 -25.39 -4.01 19.55
C LYS A 149 -24.70 -4.76 18.41
N SER A 150 -23.55 -4.28 17.94
CA SER A 150 -22.82 -4.91 16.84
C SER A 150 -22.25 -6.29 17.18
N GLY A 151 -22.20 -6.65 18.47
CA GLY A 151 -21.52 -7.86 18.97
C GLY A 151 -20.08 -7.63 19.44
N ILE A 152 -19.54 -6.41 19.32
CA ILE A 152 -18.16 -6.12 19.76
C ILE A 152 -17.91 -6.44 21.25
N HIS A 153 -18.93 -6.26 22.09
CA HIS A 153 -18.85 -6.54 23.54
C HIS A 153 -18.64 -8.04 23.84
N ASP A 154 -18.99 -8.94 22.92
CA ASP A 154 -18.68 -10.36 23.08
C ASP A 154 -17.18 -10.62 23.06
N LEU A 155 -16.43 -9.79 22.33
CA LEU A 155 -14.98 -9.90 22.19
C LEU A 155 -14.21 -9.17 23.28
N VAL A 156 -14.87 -8.37 24.12
CA VAL A 156 -14.22 -7.48 25.09
C VAL A 156 -14.55 -7.90 26.52
N ASP A 157 -13.55 -7.94 27.38
CA ASP A 157 -13.75 -8.11 28.82
C ASP A 157 -14.34 -6.81 29.41
N PRO A 158 -15.57 -6.84 29.94
CA PRO A 158 -16.25 -5.63 30.43
C PRO A 158 -15.54 -4.98 31.63
N LYS A 159 -14.67 -5.71 32.34
CA LYS A 159 -13.92 -5.16 33.48
C LYS A 159 -12.68 -4.39 33.04
N THR A 160 -12.04 -4.83 31.96
CA THR A 160 -10.74 -4.29 31.52
C THR A 160 -10.84 -3.47 30.25
N GLY A 161 -11.93 -3.58 29.48
CA GLY A 161 -12.07 -2.96 28.16
C GLY A 161 -11.14 -3.55 27.11
N LYS A 162 -10.50 -4.70 27.42
CA LYS A 162 -9.54 -5.36 26.54
C LYS A 162 -10.17 -6.54 25.82
N ALA A 163 -9.71 -6.77 24.60
CA ALA A 163 -10.13 -7.92 23.83
C ALA A 163 -9.74 -9.21 24.55
N LYS A 164 -10.72 -10.09 24.68
CA LYS A 164 -10.56 -11.48 25.11
C LYS A 164 -9.72 -12.23 24.09
N GLY A 165 -9.18 -13.36 24.51
CA GLY A 165 -8.50 -14.28 23.62
C GLY A 165 -7.87 -15.42 24.42
N PRO A 166 -7.39 -16.46 23.72
CA PRO A 166 -6.69 -17.56 24.37
C PRO A 166 -5.47 -17.08 25.16
N SER A 167 -5.18 -17.78 26.26
CA SER A 167 -3.94 -17.55 27.03
C SER A 167 -2.71 -17.79 26.16
N LYS A 168 -1.55 -17.27 26.57
CA LYS A 168 -0.29 -17.49 25.85
C LYS A 168 0.02 -18.99 25.68
N ASP A 169 -0.25 -19.78 26.71
CA ASP A 169 -0.03 -21.24 26.69
C ASP A 169 -0.97 -21.92 25.70
N LYS A 170 -2.26 -21.53 25.70
CA LYS A 170 -3.24 -22.04 24.74
C LYS A 170 -2.89 -21.64 23.31
N MET A 171 -2.41 -20.40 23.11
CA MET A 171 -1.91 -19.94 21.80
C MET A 171 -0.75 -20.80 21.28
N GLY A 172 0.17 -21.20 22.15
CA GLY A 172 1.31 -22.05 21.77
C GLY A 172 0.89 -23.51 21.49
N LYS A 173 0.00 -24.05 22.32
CA LYS A 173 -0.40 -25.46 22.24
C LYS A 173 -1.42 -25.72 21.13
N ASP A 174 -2.48 -24.93 21.08
CA ASP A 174 -3.69 -25.24 20.29
C ASP A 174 -3.80 -24.38 19.02
N TYR A 175 -3.15 -23.21 19.00
CA TYR A 175 -3.25 -22.23 17.90
C TYR A 175 -1.91 -21.87 17.25
N ASN A 176 -0.93 -22.77 17.34
CA ASN A 176 0.28 -22.64 16.55
C ASN A 176 0.01 -22.98 15.08
N ALA A 177 0.82 -22.38 14.21
CA ALA A 177 0.81 -22.66 12.77
C ALA A 177 2.16 -23.21 12.32
N SER A 178 2.77 -24.05 13.16
CA SER A 178 4.00 -24.75 12.82
C SER A 178 3.78 -25.63 11.59
N GLU A 179 4.84 -25.83 10.82
CA GLU A 179 4.84 -26.73 9.66
C GLU A 179 4.41 -28.13 10.06
N ASP A 180 3.41 -28.64 9.35
CA ASP A 180 2.96 -30.02 9.42
C ASP A 180 3.33 -30.69 8.08
N PRO A 181 4.34 -31.58 8.06
CA PRO A 181 4.75 -32.28 6.84
C PRO A 181 3.62 -33.08 6.18
N SER A 182 2.58 -33.46 6.93
CA SER A 182 1.41 -34.17 6.39
C SER A 182 0.41 -33.24 5.67
N LYS A 183 0.55 -31.92 5.83
CA LYS A 183 -0.33 -30.90 5.22
C LYS A 183 0.50 -29.78 4.57
N PRO A 184 1.29 -30.09 3.53
CA PRO A 184 2.17 -29.11 2.89
C PRO A 184 1.42 -27.92 2.27
N ASN A 185 0.15 -28.13 1.89
CA ASN A 185 -0.69 -27.15 1.21
C ASN A 185 -1.67 -26.42 2.14
N GLU A 186 -1.52 -26.54 3.47
CA GLU A 186 -2.34 -25.79 4.43
C GLU A 186 -1.91 -24.31 4.45
N LYS A 187 -2.31 -23.57 3.43
CA LYS A 187 -2.02 -22.15 3.23
C LYS A 187 -3.25 -21.48 2.63
N VAL A 188 -3.64 -20.35 3.21
CA VAL A 188 -4.77 -19.61 2.67
C VAL A 188 -4.38 -18.94 1.35
N THR A 189 -5.28 -18.98 0.38
CA THR A 189 -5.11 -18.18 -0.83
C THR A 189 -5.57 -16.75 -0.54
N SER A 190 -4.69 -15.77 -0.74
CA SER A 190 -5.02 -14.34 -0.60
C SER A 190 -4.97 -13.66 -1.96
N ASN A 191 -5.99 -12.85 -2.28
CA ASN A 191 -6.08 -12.15 -3.56
C ASN A 191 -5.69 -10.68 -3.43
N LYS A 192 -4.80 -10.20 -4.31
CA LYS A 192 -4.42 -8.78 -4.35
C LYS A 192 -5.63 -7.94 -4.79
N ILE A 193 -5.90 -6.84 -4.08
CA ILE A 193 -6.97 -5.92 -4.46
C ILE A 193 -6.52 -5.02 -5.62
N SER A 194 -7.44 -4.73 -6.54
CA SER A 194 -7.21 -3.87 -7.70
C SER A 194 -7.87 -2.49 -7.59
N ALA A 195 -8.63 -2.26 -6.51
CA ALA A 195 -9.29 -1.02 -6.15
C ALA A 195 -9.51 -0.99 -4.63
N PRO A 196 -9.73 0.20 -4.04
CA PRO A 196 -10.09 0.31 -2.63
C PRO A 196 -11.34 -0.53 -2.28
N THR A 197 -11.33 -1.11 -1.08
CA THR A 197 -12.42 -1.94 -0.53
C THR A 197 -12.89 -1.34 0.79
N GLU A 198 -14.03 -1.80 1.31
CA GLU A 198 -14.49 -1.41 2.65
C GLU A 198 -13.44 -1.74 3.73
N LEU A 199 -12.82 -2.92 3.64
CA LEU A 199 -11.82 -3.38 4.59
C LEU A 199 -10.51 -2.60 4.49
N SER A 200 -10.00 -2.33 3.27
CA SER A 200 -8.82 -1.48 3.12
C SER A 200 -9.06 -0.05 3.60
N SER A 201 -10.26 0.49 3.34
CA SER A 201 -10.66 1.81 3.82
C SER A 201 -10.77 1.85 5.36
N ALA A 202 -11.22 0.77 6.01
CA ALA A 202 -11.24 0.68 7.47
C ALA A 202 -9.82 0.69 8.07
N VAL A 203 -8.86 0.04 7.41
CA VAL A 203 -7.45 0.11 7.79
C VAL A 203 -6.90 1.54 7.69
N GLU A 204 -7.17 2.22 6.58
CA GLU A 204 -6.73 3.60 6.37
C GLU A 204 -7.38 4.56 7.38
N GLU A 205 -8.66 4.37 7.68
CA GLU A 205 -9.36 5.12 8.70
C GLU A 205 -8.74 4.93 10.09
N ALA A 206 -8.36 3.70 10.45
CA ALA A 206 -7.64 3.41 11.69
C ALA A 206 -6.26 4.08 11.73
N ARG A 207 -5.50 4.04 10.62
CA ARG A 207 -4.21 4.75 10.51
C ARG A 207 -4.37 6.24 10.70
N ARG A 208 -5.40 6.84 10.10
CA ARG A 208 -5.72 8.26 10.25
C ARG A 208 -6.04 8.60 11.70
N ALA A 209 -6.89 7.80 12.34
CA ALA A 209 -7.30 7.99 13.73
C ALA A 209 -6.11 7.88 14.70
N GLU A 210 -5.21 6.94 14.45
CA GLU A 210 -3.96 6.74 15.21
C GLU A 210 -2.84 7.72 14.81
N LYS A 211 -3.03 8.50 13.73
CA LYS A 211 -1.98 9.29 13.06
C LYS A 211 -0.72 8.47 12.75
N ASN A 212 -0.89 7.19 12.44
CA ASN A 212 0.19 6.23 12.25
C ASN A 212 0.38 5.84 10.79
N TYR A 213 1.38 6.45 10.17
CA TYR A 213 1.84 6.17 8.81
C TYR A 213 3.19 5.43 8.80
N GLY A 214 3.53 4.77 9.91
CA GLY A 214 4.76 3.99 10.06
C GLY A 214 4.64 2.56 9.54
N GLY A 215 5.78 1.92 9.30
CA GLY A 215 5.94 0.62 8.61
C GLY A 215 5.44 -0.64 9.31
N LYS A 216 4.56 -0.53 10.31
CA LYS A 216 3.85 -1.70 10.85
C LYS A 216 2.70 -2.07 9.92
N ASN A 217 2.43 -3.37 9.76
CA ASN A 217 1.27 -3.84 8.99
C ASN A 217 -0.03 -3.59 9.75
N TYR A 218 -1.09 -3.31 9.02
CA TYR A 218 -2.46 -3.37 9.51
C TYR A 218 -3.23 -4.46 8.78
N ALA A 219 -4.26 -4.97 9.45
CA ALA A 219 -5.25 -5.87 8.87
C ALA A 219 -6.63 -5.50 9.41
N SER A 220 -7.66 -5.91 8.67
CA SER A 220 -9.05 -5.78 9.08
C SER A 220 -9.83 -7.03 8.71
N LEU A 221 -10.83 -7.38 9.50
CA LEU A 221 -11.76 -8.45 9.19
C LEU A 221 -13.20 -7.96 9.28
N HIS A 222 -14.08 -8.58 8.49
CA HIS A 222 -15.52 -8.44 8.59
C HIS A 222 -16.07 -9.63 9.36
N TYR A 223 -16.67 -9.35 10.52
CA TYR A 223 -17.37 -10.32 11.35
C TYR A 223 -18.88 -10.21 11.13
N GLN A 224 -19.53 -11.34 10.88
CA GLN A 224 -20.98 -11.43 10.73
C GLN A 224 -21.52 -12.71 11.40
N ASP A 225 -22.35 -12.54 12.41
CA ASP A 225 -23.13 -13.61 13.05
C ASP A 225 -24.62 -13.34 12.87
N THR A 226 -25.22 -13.98 11.88
CA THR A 226 -26.63 -13.80 11.52
C THR A 226 -27.59 -14.30 12.60
N LYS A 227 -27.14 -15.17 13.53
CA LYS A 227 -27.99 -15.67 14.62
C LYS A 227 -28.26 -14.62 15.68
N ASN A 228 -27.28 -13.76 15.92
CA ASN A 228 -27.32 -12.72 16.95
C ASN A 228 -27.43 -11.31 16.36
N ASP A 229 -27.55 -11.19 15.03
CA ASP A 229 -27.56 -9.91 14.31
C ASP A 229 -26.31 -9.06 14.62
N HIS A 230 -25.16 -9.73 14.76
CA HIS A 230 -23.87 -9.09 15.00
C HIS A 230 -23.16 -8.85 13.67
N ASP A 231 -22.73 -7.61 13.42
CA ASP A 231 -22.08 -7.22 12.18
C ASP A 231 -21.11 -6.05 12.42
N PHE A 232 -19.80 -6.27 12.22
CA PHE A 232 -18.77 -5.23 12.39
C PHE A 232 -17.47 -5.51 11.64
N ILE A 233 -16.65 -4.47 11.53
CA ILE A 233 -15.25 -4.57 11.09
C ILE A 233 -14.32 -4.41 12.29
N LEU A 234 -13.36 -5.31 12.43
CA LEU A 234 -12.30 -5.21 13.42
C LEU A 234 -10.96 -4.98 12.73
N VAL A 235 -10.27 -3.91 13.13
CA VAL A 235 -8.99 -3.46 12.58
C VAL A 235 -7.91 -3.57 13.65
N GLY A 236 -6.71 -4.00 13.28
CA GLY A 236 -5.59 -4.08 14.19
C GLY A 236 -4.25 -4.09 13.47
N ARG A 237 -3.20 -3.70 14.19
CA ARG A 237 -1.85 -3.66 13.64
C ARG A 237 -0.93 -4.71 14.23
N SER A 238 0.16 -4.98 13.50
CA SER A 238 1.26 -5.78 14.02
C SER A 238 1.92 -5.12 15.23
N SER A 239 2.23 -5.90 16.25
CA SER A 239 3.01 -5.47 17.39
C SER A 239 3.68 -6.62 18.13
N ASN A 240 4.69 -6.32 18.93
CA ASN A 240 5.35 -7.33 19.76
C ASN A 240 4.40 -7.93 20.81
N LEU A 241 3.41 -7.16 21.26
CA LEU A 241 2.44 -7.60 22.26
C LEU A 241 1.33 -8.48 21.67
N ARG A 242 0.90 -8.20 20.43
CA ARG A 242 -0.24 -8.92 19.81
C ARG A 242 0.10 -9.78 18.60
N SER A 243 1.38 -9.88 18.22
CA SER A 243 1.87 -10.58 17.03
C SER A 243 1.53 -9.83 15.73
N HIS A 244 1.57 -10.53 14.59
CA HIS A 244 1.21 -9.97 13.29
C HIS A 244 -0.26 -9.54 13.28
N SER A 245 -0.58 -8.54 12.46
CA SER A 245 -1.90 -7.90 12.37
C SER A 245 -3.07 -8.88 12.27
N GLU A 246 -2.94 -9.92 11.46
CA GLU A 246 -3.92 -10.98 11.22
C GLU A 246 -4.21 -11.76 12.51
N ARG A 247 -3.15 -12.13 13.23
CA ARG A 247 -3.26 -12.79 14.54
C ARG A 247 -3.79 -11.82 15.60
N SER A 248 -3.46 -10.53 15.51
CA SER A 248 -3.92 -9.50 16.46
C SER A 248 -5.44 -9.38 16.47
N ILE A 249 -6.06 -9.35 15.28
CA ILE A 249 -7.51 -9.27 15.09
C ILE A 249 -8.21 -10.62 15.14
N GLY A 250 -7.54 -11.72 14.79
CA GLY A 250 -8.15 -13.05 14.80
C GLY A 250 -8.18 -13.71 16.19
N LYS A 251 -7.20 -13.43 17.06
CA LYS A 251 -7.14 -14.04 18.41
C LYS A 251 -8.43 -13.92 19.23
N PRO A 252 -9.13 -12.76 19.25
CA PRO A 252 -10.39 -12.65 19.98
C PRO A 252 -11.54 -13.50 19.43
N LEU A 253 -11.40 -14.00 18.19
CA LEU A 253 -12.41 -14.82 17.52
C LEU A 253 -12.16 -16.32 17.66
N LEU A 254 -11.01 -16.71 18.21
CA LEU A 254 -10.74 -18.11 18.51
C LEU A 254 -11.71 -18.64 19.57
N ASP A 255 -11.93 -19.95 19.58
CA ASP A 255 -12.89 -20.64 20.48
C ASP A 255 -14.37 -20.45 20.09
N GLY A 256 -14.69 -20.58 18.80
CA GLY A 256 -16.05 -20.78 18.32
C GLY A 256 -16.67 -19.59 17.56
N LYS A 257 -15.89 -18.55 17.25
CA LYS A 257 -16.34 -17.39 16.46
C LYS A 257 -15.64 -17.29 15.10
N GLU A 258 -14.72 -18.20 14.81
CA GLU A 258 -13.89 -18.19 13.59
C GLU A 258 -14.74 -18.32 12.33
N GLY A 259 -15.79 -19.15 12.37
CA GLY A 259 -16.70 -19.39 11.25
C GLY A 259 -17.57 -18.19 10.87
N ASN A 260 -17.61 -17.15 11.70
CA ASN A 260 -18.39 -15.93 11.46
C ASN A 260 -17.56 -14.84 10.76
N VAL A 261 -16.29 -15.08 10.45
CA VAL A 261 -15.47 -14.14 9.67
C VAL A 261 -15.76 -14.33 8.19
N GLN A 262 -16.29 -13.30 7.53
CA GLN A 262 -16.69 -13.36 6.12
C GLN A 262 -15.56 -12.94 5.18
N ALA A 263 -14.78 -11.94 5.60
CA ALA A 263 -13.67 -11.43 4.81
C ALA A 263 -12.53 -10.93 5.71
N LEU A 264 -11.31 -11.02 5.21
CA LEU A 264 -10.10 -10.51 5.84
C LEU A 264 -9.23 -9.81 4.80
N TYR A 265 -8.73 -8.64 5.18
CA TYR A 265 -7.80 -7.85 4.38
C TYR A 265 -6.53 -7.58 5.17
N THR A 266 -5.39 -7.63 4.48
CA THR A 266 -4.08 -7.27 5.03
C THR A 266 -3.38 -6.26 4.13
N GLU A 267 -2.65 -5.31 4.68
CA GLU A 267 -1.94 -4.34 3.80
C GLU A 267 -0.86 -5.00 2.94
N ARG A 268 -0.21 -6.01 3.48
CA ARG A 268 0.79 -6.86 2.82
C ARG A 268 0.27 -8.30 2.79
N ALA A 269 0.59 -9.06 1.75
CA ALA A 269 0.23 -10.47 1.66
C ALA A 269 0.61 -11.24 2.96
N PRO A 270 -0.21 -12.19 3.44
CA PRO A 270 0.08 -12.93 4.66
C PRO A 270 1.46 -13.58 4.64
N CYS A 271 2.23 -13.45 5.72
CA CYS A 271 3.61 -13.94 5.74
C CYS A 271 3.72 -15.47 5.67
N GLN A 272 4.72 -15.96 4.93
CA GLN A 272 4.98 -17.39 4.72
C GLN A 272 5.92 -17.99 5.80
N ALA A 273 6.92 -17.21 6.23
CA ALA A 273 7.86 -17.59 7.29
C ALA A 273 7.31 -17.34 8.71
N THR A 274 8.14 -17.52 9.75
CA THR A 274 7.77 -17.56 11.18
C THR A 274 6.74 -16.51 11.61
N ALA A 275 5.78 -17.00 12.41
CA ALA A 275 4.38 -16.62 12.58
C ALA A 275 3.42 -17.16 11.48
N ASN A 276 3.91 -17.53 10.30
CA ASN A 276 3.24 -18.25 9.22
C ASN A 276 1.73 -17.94 9.14
N CYS A 277 1.43 -16.68 8.80
CA CYS A 277 0.07 -16.17 8.82
C CYS A 277 -0.81 -16.84 7.76
N GLU A 278 -0.23 -17.21 6.60
CA GLU A 278 -0.97 -17.95 5.56
C GLU A 278 -1.53 -19.28 6.10
N ARG A 279 -0.72 -20.05 6.83
CA ARG A 279 -1.16 -21.30 7.43
C ARG A 279 -2.07 -21.06 8.62
N TRP A 280 -1.78 -20.06 9.43
CA TRP A 280 -2.59 -19.78 10.62
C TRP A 280 -4.03 -19.41 10.26
N LEU A 281 -4.20 -18.58 9.23
CA LEU A 281 -5.52 -18.24 8.70
C LEU A 281 -6.23 -19.48 8.13
N GLU A 282 -5.52 -20.29 7.35
CA GLU A 282 -6.08 -21.53 6.79
C GLU A 282 -6.59 -22.47 7.88
N ARG A 283 -5.71 -22.77 8.84
CA ARG A 283 -5.95 -23.76 9.89
C ARG A 283 -7.12 -23.38 10.80
N HIS A 284 -7.28 -22.09 11.11
CA HIS A 284 -8.22 -21.65 12.14
C HIS A 284 -9.46 -20.94 11.61
N PHE A 285 -9.38 -20.31 10.44
CA PHE A 285 -10.50 -19.55 9.87
C PHE A 285 -11.04 -20.22 8.61
N THR A 286 -10.23 -20.46 7.58
CA THR A 286 -10.72 -21.10 6.34
C THR A 286 -11.29 -22.49 6.60
N SER A 287 -10.68 -23.27 7.51
CA SER A 287 -11.20 -24.58 7.92
C SER A 287 -12.57 -24.53 8.62
N LYS A 288 -13.00 -23.35 9.08
CA LYS A 288 -14.27 -23.10 9.76
C LYS A 288 -15.27 -22.33 8.90
N ASN A 289 -14.78 -21.57 7.93
CA ASN A 289 -15.55 -20.92 6.89
C ASN A 289 -14.82 -21.06 5.54
N SER A 290 -15.27 -22.00 4.70
CA SER A 290 -14.68 -22.21 3.38
C SER A 290 -14.90 -21.05 2.42
N ASP A 291 -15.87 -20.16 2.72
CA ASP A 291 -16.23 -19.00 1.90
C ASP A 291 -15.48 -17.74 2.35
N LEU A 292 -14.58 -17.84 3.33
CA LEU A 292 -13.76 -16.73 3.81
C LEU A 292 -12.96 -16.11 2.66
N ALA A 293 -13.27 -14.85 2.33
CA ALA A 293 -12.51 -14.08 1.35
C ALA A 293 -11.26 -13.45 2.01
N VAL A 294 -10.07 -13.91 1.64
CA VAL A 294 -8.82 -13.27 2.08
C VAL A 294 -8.22 -12.44 0.95
N SER A 295 -7.87 -11.20 1.25
CA SER A 295 -7.31 -10.24 0.30
C SER A 295 -6.11 -9.48 0.88
N HIS A 296 -5.30 -8.89 0.01
CA HIS A 296 -4.18 -8.06 0.42
C HIS A 296 -3.93 -6.85 -0.49
N GLY A 297 -3.17 -5.88 0.01
CA GLY A 297 -2.83 -4.66 -0.73
C GLY A 297 -1.60 -4.79 -1.63
N VAL A 298 -0.45 -5.11 -1.03
CA VAL A 298 0.83 -5.27 -1.74
C VAL A 298 1.42 -6.65 -1.49
N GLU A 299 2.25 -7.10 -2.43
CA GLU A 299 2.93 -8.38 -2.31
C GLU A 299 3.89 -8.39 -1.12
N TYR A 300 4.11 -9.59 -0.57
CA TYR A 300 5.07 -9.79 0.51
C TYR A 300 5.76 -11.14 0.36
N ASP A 301 7.09 -11.09 0.29
CA ASP A 301 7.93 -12.28 0.26
C ASP A 301 8.86 -12.28 1.47
N SER A 302 8.61 -13.24 2.38
CA SER A 302 9.45 -13.43 3.56
C SER A 302 10.84 -14.01 3.27
N GLY A 303 11.08 -14.55 2.06
CA GLY A 303 12.37 -15.02 1.58
C GLY A 303 13.33 -13.88 1.19
N LEU A 304 12.81 -12.68 0.91
CA LEU A 304 13.64 -11.52 0.61
C LEU A 304 14.23 -10.89 1.88
N PRO A 305 15.44 -10.29 1.83
CA PRO A 305 15.97 -9.51 2.95
C PRO A 305 15.01 -8.38 3.36
N GLN A 306 14.98 -8.02 4.65
CA GLN A 306 14.06 -6.99 5.15
C GLN A 306 14.19 -5.66 4.41
N LYS A 307 15.43 -5.26 4.05
CA LYS A 307 15.68 -4.04 3.27
C LYS A 307 15.04 -4.04 1.88
N ASP A 308 14.74 -5.22 1.34
CA ASP A 308 14.27 -5.42 -0.03
C ASP A 308 12.78 -5.75 -0.10
N ARG A 309 12.17 -6.22 0.98
CA ARG A 309 10.76 -6.70 0.99
C ARG A 309 9.70 -5.62 1.25
N ASP A 310 10.07 -4.48 1.83
CA ASP A 310 9.11 -3.48 2.32
C ASP A 310 8.87 -2.29 1.36
N TRP A 311 9.47 -2.28 0.18
CA TRP A 311 9.43 -1.12 -0.72
C TRP A 311 8.03 -0.78 -1.22
N ALA A 312 7.21 -1.78 -1.54
CA ALA A 312 5.84 -1.57 -1.98
C ALA A 312 4.98 -0.95 -0.86
N HIS A 313 5.07 -1.51 0.35
CA HIS A 313 4.36 -0.99 1.51
C HIS A 313 4.82 0.44 1.87
N LYS A 314 6.11 0.73 1.77
CA LYS A 314 6.64 2.10 1.95
C LYS A 314 6.07 3.08 0.92
N ALA A 315 5.95 2.66 -0.34
CA ALA A 315 5.35 3.49 -1.39
C ALA A 315 3.87 3.79 -1.08
N TYR A 316 3.10 2.77 -0.70
CA TYR A 316 1.72 2.92 -0.25
C TYR A 316 1.61 3.87 0.95
N LEU A 317 2.41 3.68 2.01
CA LEU A 317 2.34 4.53 3.21
C LEU A 317 2.72 5.98 2.93
N ALA A 318 3.67 6.21 2.01
CA ALA A 318 4.04 7.55 1.57
C ALA A 318 2.87 8.22 0.85
N GLN A 319 2.17 7.52 -0.05
CA GLN A 319 0.99 8.04 -0.75
C GLN A 319 -0.16 8.29 0.23
N LEU A 320 -0.47 7.32 1.09
CA LEU A 320 -1.55 7.42 2.08
C LEU A 320 -1.39 8.66 2.97
N LYS A 321 -0.15 8.95 3.39
CA LYS A 321 0.14 10.14 4.19
C LYS A 321 -0.11 11.43 3.40
N GLN A 322 0.18 11.44 2.10
CA GLN A 322 -0.07 12.59 1.23
C GLN A 322 -1.58 12.79 1.01
N ASP A 323 -2.30 11.74 0.67
CA ASP A 323 -3.75 11.76 0.44
C ASP A 323 -4.47 12.30 1.68
N HIS A 324 -4.18 11.73 2.85
CA HIS A 324 -4.79 12.17 4.10
C HIS A 324 -4.45 13.62 4.49
N ALA A 325 -3.25 14.09 4.14
CA ALA A 325 -2.84 15.48 4.35
C ALA A 325 -3.56 16.44 3.38
N ALA A 326 -3.91 15.97 2.19
CA ALA A 326 -4.72 16.69 1.21
C ALA A 326 -6.23 16.65 1.53
N GLY A 327 -6.65 15.86 2.53
CA GLY A 327 -8.06 15.65 2.85
C GLY A 327 -8.74 14.62 1.96
N ASP A 328 -7.97 13.87 1.18
CA ASP A 328 -8.47 12.75 0.39
C ASP A 328 -8.54 11.49 1.26
N TYR A 329 -9.73 10.92 1.32
CA TYR A 329 -10.07 9.72 2.09
C TYR A 329 -10.81 8.69 1.23
N GLY A 330 -10.70 8.79 -0.10
CA GLY A 330 -11.36 7.89 -1.07
C GLY A 330 -10.75 6.49 -1.15
N GLY A 331 -9.66 6.23 -0.43
CA GLY A 331 -8.98 4.95 -0.40
C GLY A 331 -7.69 4.96 -1.23
N THR A 332 -6.55 4.84 -0.56
CA THR A 332 -5.24 4.81 -1.22
C THR A 332 -4.91 3.41 -1.72
N MET A 333 -5.10 2.35 -0.93
CA MET A 333 -4.72 1.00 -1.35
C MET A 333 -5.53 0.52 -2.55
N GLY A 334 -4.84 0.00 -3.56
CA GLY A 334 -5.46 -0.48 -4.81
C GLY A 334 -5.69 0.62 -5.84
N SER A 335 -5.55 1.91 -5.48
CA SER A 335 -5.62 3.01 -6.47
C SER A 335 -4.41 3.04 -7.41
N HIS A 336 -3.26 2.56 -6.94
CA HIS A 336 -2.01 2.44 -7.68
C HIS A 336 -1.41 1.03 -7.58
N ASP A 337 -0.54 0.69 -8.53
CA ASP A 337 0.30 -0.49 -8.40
C ASP A 337 1.53 -0.18 -7.53
N PHE A 338 1.35 -0.28 -6.22
CA PHE A 338 2.40 0.02 -5.26
C PHE A 338 3.56 -0.96 -5.30
N ASP A 339 3.37 -2.17 -5.84
CA ASP A 339 4.48 -3.11 -6.05
C ASP A 339 5.42 -2.59 -7.12
N ALA A 340 4.89 -2.17 -8.28
CA ALA A 340 5.67 -1.54 -9.32
C ALA A 340 6.33 -0.24 -8.82
N GLN A 341 5.57 0.63 -8.14
CA GLN A 341 6.11 1.87 -7.58
C GLN A 341 7.22 1.60 -6.54
N GLY A 342 7.05 0.58 -5.70
CA GLY A 342 8.05 0.15 -4.73
C GLY A 342 9.36 -0.26 -5.40
N GLN A 343 9.29 -1.07 -6.47
CA GLN A 343 10.49 -1.49 -7.22
C GLN A 343 11.18 -0.30 -7.90
N GLN A 344 10.42 0.64 -8.45
CA GLN A 344 10.99 1.88 -9.02
C GLN A 344 11.72 2.70 -7.95
N ASN A 345 11.10 2.87 -6.77
CA ASN A 345 11.70 3.59 -5.66
C ASN A 345 13.00 2.92 -5.18
N LYS A 346 13.02 1.59 -5.14
CA LYS A 346 14.22 0.80 -4.82
C LYS A 346 15.33 1.06 -5.83
N ALA A 347 15.05 0.89 -7.13
CA ALA A 347 16.03 1.08 -8.19
C ALA A 347 16.60 2.50 -8.21
N ALA A 348 15.76 3.51 -7.96
CA ALA A 348 16.19 4.91 -7.85
C ALA A 348 17.13 5.11 -6.65
N ALA A 349 16.82 4.51 -5.50
CA ALA A 349 17.66 4.60 -4.30
C ALA A 349 19.02 3.92 -4.49
N GLU A 350 19.05 2.76 -5.14
CA GLU A 350 20.29 2.02 -5.47
C GLU A 350 21.16 2.82 -6.45
N ALA A 351 20.56 3.39 -7.50
CA ALA A 351 21.27 4.23 -8.46
C ALA A 351 21.86 5.50 -7.80
N ALA A 352 21.11 6.12 -6.88
CA ALA A 352 21.59 7.28 -6.12
C ALA A 352 22.77 6.91 -5.20
N ALA A 353 22.71 5.75 -4.54
CA ALA A 353 23.79 5.26 -3.71
C ALA A 353 25.07 4.97 -4.52
N GLU A 354 24.93 4.35 -5.70
CA GLU A 354 26.05 4.10 -6.61
C GLU A 354 26.69 5.40 -7.12
N ALA A 355 25.86 6.39 -7.50
CA ALA A 355 26.34 7.69 -7.94
C ALA A 355 27.14 8.42 -6.85
N LYS A 356 26.65 8.36 -5.60
CA LYS A 356 27.35 8.94 -4.45
C LYS A 356 28.70 8.25 -4.19
N ALA A 357 28.74 6.93 -4.23
CA ALA A 357 29.97 6.16 -4.04
C ALA A 357 31.04 6.49 -5.10
N LYS A 358 30.64 6.71 -6.37
CA LYS A 358 31.56 7.14 -7.43
C LYS A 358 32.13 8.54 -7.19
N GLN A 359 31.29 9.48 -6.75
CA GLN A 359 31.74 10.84 -6.43
C GLN A 359 32.76 10.85 -5.28
N GLU A 360 32.55 10.03 -4.26
CA GLU A 360 33.48 9.89 -3.12
C GLU A 360 34.82 9.26 -3.57
N ALA A 361 34.78 8.23 -4.42
CA ALA A 361 35.99 7.59 -4.96
C ALA A 361 36.82 8.51 -5.88
N ASP A 362 36.17 9.39 -6.65
CA ASP A 362 36.86 10.34 -7.53
C ASP A 362 37.41 11.56 -6.75
N GLY A 363 36.77 11.94 -5.64
CA GLY A 363 37.19 13.03 -4.76
C GLY A 363 38.45 12.75 -3.92
N GLU A 364 38.78 11.48 -3.69
CA GLU A 364 39.95 11.07 -2.89
C GLU A 364 41.27 10.96 -3.69
N ARG A 365 41.30 11.18 -5.01
CA ARG A 365 42.56 11.18 -5.78
C ARG A 365 43.35 12.46 -5.48
N PRO A 366 44.49 12.41 -4.74
CA PRO A 366 45.29 13.59 -4.50
C PRO A 366 45.84 14.09 -5.85
N PRO A 367 45.89 15.40 -6.10
CA PRO A 367 46.51 15.91 -7.31
C PRO A 367 47.95 15.38 -7.38
N LYS A 368 48.26 14.60 -8.42
CA LYS A 368 49.62 14.14 -8.68
C LYS A 368 50.51 15.37 -8.77
N ARG A 369 51.28 15.65 -7.71
CA ARG A 369 52.28 16.71 -7.71
C ARG A 369 53.21 16.45 -8.90
N ALA A 370 53.13 17.31 -9.90
CA ALA A 370 54.04 17.29 -11.04
C ALA A 370 55.46 17.40 -10.49
N ARG A 371 56.24 16.32 -10.62
CA ARG A 371 57.69 16.36 -10.41
C ARG A 371 58.25 17.31 -11.47
N LYS A 372 58.56 18.55 -11.08
CA LYS A 372 59.42 19.42 -11.87
C LYS A 372 60.81 18.77 -11.90
N GLY A 373 61.18 18.24 -13.06
CA GLY A 373 62.54 17.80 -13.33
C GLY A 373 63.49 19.00 -13.24
N LYS A 374 64.62 18.80 -12.57
CA LYS A 374 65.78 19.69 -12.61
C LYS A 374 66.65 19.33 -13.80
#